data_AF-A0A1Q7X115-F1
#
_entry.id   AF-A0A1Q7X115-F1
#
_cell.length_a   1.000
_cell.length_b   1.000
_cell.length_c   1.000
_cell.angle_alpha   90.00
_cell.angle_beta   90.00
_cell.angle_gamma   90.00
#
_symmetry.space_group_name_H-M   'P 1'
#
loop_
_entity.id
_entity.type
_entity.pdbx_description
1 polymer ?
#
loop_
_entity_poly.entity_id
_entity_poly.type
_entity_poly.pdbx_seq_one_letter_code
_entity_poly.pdbx_strand_id
1 'polypeptide(L)'
;MSEETGHLHLEALLSDALRPIEPPESLASRVESTLTVITEQAAAELSSWAEELSEGELEALRDPRNWVRPVAAVAVGTVAGGALVLVGMRRRRRPTGLRATAENVLKTVRPD
;
A
#
# COMPACT_ATOMS: atom_id res chain seq x y z
N MET A 1 -8.32 -9.03 42.44
CA MET A 1 -9.65 -8.63 41.93
C MET A 1 -9.62 -7.26 41.24
N SER A 2 -9.06 -6.19 41.83
CA SER A 2 -9.07 -4.86 41.18
C SER A 2 -8.23 -4.72 39.89
N GLU A 3 -7.11 -5.46 39.76
CA GLU A 3 -6.29 -5.42 38.54
C GLU A 3 -6.96 -6.09 37.33
N GLU A 4 -7.70 -7.18 37.57
CA GLU A 4 -8.44 -7.92 36.54
C GLU A 4 -9.55 -7.06 35.92
N THR A 5 -10.24 -6.26 36.75
CA THR A 5 -11.26 -5.31 36.28
C THR A 5 -10.64 -4.16 35.46
N GLY A 6 -9.44 -3.71 35.83
CA GLY A 6 -8.72 -2.67 35.09
C GLY A 6 -8.27 -3.15 33.71
N HIS A 7 -7.80 -4.40 33.62
CA HIS A 7 -7.42 -5.01 32.34
C HIS A 7 -8.62 -5.15 31.39
N LEU A 8 -9.75 -5.67 31.88
CA LEU A 8 -10.97 -5.81 31.08
C LEU A 8 -11.52 -4.47 30.57
N HIS A 9 -11.39 -3.40 31.35
CA HIS A 9 -11.80 -2.07 30.94
C HIS A 9 -10.86 -1.49 29.86
N LEU A 10 -9.55 -1.71 30.00
CA LEU A 10 -8.56 -1.31 29.00
C LEU A 10 -8.77 -2.07 27.68
N GLU A 11 -9.00 -3.38 27.72
CA GLU A 11 -9.30 -4.19 26.53
C GLU A 11 -10.52 -3.67 25.78
N ALA A 12 -11.56 -3.27 26.52
CA ALA A 12 -12.78 -2.71 25.95
C ALA A 12 -12.54 -1.35 25.27
N LEU A 13 -11.76 -0.48 25.92
CA LEU A 13 -11.37 0.82 25.36
C LEU A 13 -10.48 0.66 24.12
N LEU A 14 -9.52 -0.28 24.14
CA LEU A 14 -8.67 -0.56 22.98
C LEU A 14 -9.45 -1.18 21.84
N SER A 15 -10.40 -2.08 22.12
CA SER A 15 -11.25 -2.69 21.10
C SER A 15 -12.15 -1.66 20.40
N ASP A 16 -12.64 -0.66 21.15
CA ASP A 16 -13.42 0.44 20.59
C ASP A 16 -12.53 1.43 19.83
N ALA A 17 -11.37 1.81 20.39
CA ALA A 17 -10.43 2.72 19.74
C ALA A 17 -9.82 2.13 18.45
N LEU A 18 -9.62 0.82 18.40
CA LEU A 18 -9.08 0.08 17.25
C LEU A 18 -10.18 -0.54 16.39
N ARG A 19 -11.45 -0.12 16.54
CA ARG A 19 -12.52 -0.61 15.66
C ARG A 19 -12.11 -0.35 14.21
N PRO A 20 -12.32 -1.32 13.30
CA PRO A 20 -12.04 -1.11 11.90
C PRO A 20 -12.79 0.11 11.37
N ILE A 21 -12.04 1.11 10.94
CA ILE A 21 -12.58 2.24 10.20
C ILE A 21 -12.71 1.83 8.73
N GLU A 22 -13.88 2.07 8.14
CA GLU A 22 -14.02 1.91 6.70
C GLU A 22 -13.23 3.05 6.02
N PRO A 23 -12.20 2.75 5.22
CA PRO A 23 -11.44 3.79 4.54
C PRO A 23 -12.34 4.56 3.56
N PRO A 24 -12.12 5.87 3.37
CA PRO A 24 -12.92 6.65 2.43
C PRO A 24 -12.73 6.13 0.99
N GLU A 25 -13.80 6.15 0.20
CA GLU A 25 -13.82 5.59 -1.17
C GLU A 25 -12.75 6.20 -2.09
N SER A 26 -12.33 7.44 -1.82
CA SER A 26 -11.29 8.13 -2.58
C SER A 26 -9.85 7.75 -2.19
N LEU A 27 -9.64 7.07 -1.05
CA LEU A 27 -8.29 6.73 -0.55
C LEU A 27 -7.53 5.87 -1.56
N ALA A 28 -8.20 4.86 -2.14
CA ALA A 28 -7.59 3.98 -3.12
C ALA A 28 -7.12 4.77 -4.36
N SER A 29 -7.98 5.63 -4.91
CA SER A 29 -7.63 6.48 -6.05
C SER A 29 -6.51 7.47 -5.74
N ARG A 30 -6.51 8.04 -4.53
CA ARG A 30 -5.45 8.97 -4.10
C ARG A 30 -4.11 8.26 -3.95
N VAL A 31 -4.08 7.10 -3.31
CA VAL A 31 -2.86 6.28 -3.16
C VAL A 31 -2.33 5.82 -4.51
N GLU A 32 -3.22 5.34 -5.39
CA GLU A 32 -2.86 4.95 -6.76
C GLU A 32 -2.24 6.14 -7.51
N SER A 33 -2.89 7.30 -7.49
CA SER A 33 -2.36 8.51 -8.12
C SER A 33 -0.99 8.93 -7.56
N THR A 34 -0.83 8.96 -6.24
CA THR A 34 0.45 9.32 -5.62
C THR A 34 1.56 8.34 -5.98
N LEU A 35 1.29 7.04 -5.91
CA LEU A 35 2.31 6.04 -6.22
C LEU A 35 2.64 6.00 -7.72
N THR A 36 1.68 6.27 -8.61
CA THR A 36 1.94 6.42 -10.06
C THR A 36 2.94 7.54 -10.30
N VAL A 37 2.70 8.73 -9.71
CA VAL A 37 3.62 9.87 -9.83
C VAL A 37 5.03 9.52 -9.32
N ILE A 38 5.12 8.90 -8.15
CA ILE A 38 6.41 8.48 -7.57
C ILE A 38 7.12 7.47 -8.48
N THR A 39 6.38 6.51 -9.05
CA THR A 39 6.95 5.46 -9.89
C THR A 39 7.43 6.01 -11.23
N GLU A 40 6.68 6.91 -11.85
CA GLU A 40 7.10 7.59 -13.09
C GLU A 40 8.38 8.41 -12.85
N GLN A 41 8.44 9.15 -11.75
CA GLN A 41 9.62 9.94 -11.40
C GLN A 41 10.83 9.04 -11.11
N ALA A 42 10.66 7.96 -10.34
CA ALA A 42 11.73 7.00 -10.08
C ALA A 42 12.22 6.30 -11.35
N ALA A 43 11.31 5.98 -12.29
CA ALA A 43 11.68 5.40 -13.58
C ALA A 43 12.51 6.36 -14.44
N ALA A 44 12.14 7.64 -14.46
CA ALA A 44 12.90 8.67 -15.18
C ALA A 44 14.33 8.82 -14.61
N GLU A 45 14.47 8.84 -13.28
CA GLU A 45 15.78 8.91 -12.62
C GLU A 45 16.64 7.66 -12.84
N LEU A 46 16.01 6.47 -12.89
CA LEU A 46 16.74 5.24 -13.22
C LEU A 46 17.18 5.20 -14.68
N SER A 47 16.35 5.70 -15.60
CA SER A 47 16.72 5.82 -17.02
C SER A 47 17.86 6.79 -17.23
N SER A 48 17.85 7.97 -16.58
CA SER A 48 18.95 8.93 -16.69
C SER A 48 20.26 8.34 -16.17
N TRP A 49 20.20 7.61 -15.05
CA TRP A 49 21.36 6.92 -14.47
C TRP A 49 21.87 5.78 -15.38
N ALA A 50 20.99 5.10 -16.10
CA ALA A 50 21.36 4.06 -17.05
C ALA A 50 22.06 4.63 -18.31
N GLU A 51 21.66 5.83 -18.75
CA GLU A 51 22.27 6.52 -19.90
C GLU A 51 23.70 7.02 -19.60
N GLU A 52 23.99 7.36 -18.34
CA GLU A 52 25.29 7.86 -17.88
C GLU A 52 26.28 6.73 -17.52
N LEU A 53 25.82 5.48 -17.47
CA LEU A 53 26.62 4.34 -17.03
C LEU A 53 27.69 3.96 -18.07
N SER A 54 28.95 3.89 -17.63
CA SER A 54 30.07 3.50 -18.51
C SER A 54 30.22 1.98 -18.67
N GLU A 55 30.88 1.52 -19.75
CA GLU A 55 31.13 0.08 -20.00
C GLU A 55 31.91 -0.60 -18.86
N GLY A 56 32.83 0.12 -18.21
CA GLY A 56 33.57 -0.42 -17.05
C GLY A 56 32.69 -0.63 -15.81
N GLU A 57 31.64 0.16 -15.65
CA GLU A 57 30.66 0.02 -14.56
C GLU A 57 29.63 -1.08 -14.88
N LEU A 58 29.29 -1.29 -16.16
CA LEU A 58 28.53 -2.47 -16.62
C LEU A 58 29.27 -3.79 -16.32
N GLU A 59 30.59 -3.82 -16.51
CA GLU A 59 31.43 -4.97 -16.17
C GLU A 59 31.39 -5.27 -14.66
N ALA A 60 31.40 -4.22 -13.82
CA ALA A 60 31.29 -4.35 -12.36
C ALA A 60 29.93 -4.89 -11.91
N LEU A 61 28.85 -4.64 -12.67
CA LEU A 61 27.53 -5.23 -12.46
C LEU A 61 27.43 -6.70 -12.86
N ARG A 62 28.42 -7.30 -13.54
CA ARG A 62 28.44 -8.76 -13.81
C ARG A 62 28.88 -9.61 -12.62
N ASP A 63 29.61 -9.03 -11.66
CA ASP A 63 30.00 -9.75 -10.44
C ASP A 63 28.95 -9.53 -9.33
N PRO A 64 28.21 -10.58 -8.90
CA PRO A 64 27.17 -10.46 -7.86
C PRO A 64 27.69 -9.94 -6.53
N ARG A 65 29.00 -9.98 -6.26
CA ARG A 65 29.60 -9.44 -5.04
C ARG A 65 29.74 -7.91 -5.07
N ASN A 66 29.78 -7.30 -6.25
CA ASN A 66 29.81 -5.85 -6.41
C ASN A 66 28.43 -5.21 -6.43
N TRP A 67 27.36 -6.01 -6.33
CA TRP A 67 25.97 -5.52 -6.38
C TRP A 67 25.56 -4.74 -5.14
N VAL A 68 26.29 -4.85 -4.03
CA VAL A 68 25.91 -4.23 -2.75
C VAL A 68 25.76 -2.71 -2.86
N ARG A 69 26.62 -2.05 -3.62
CA ARG A 69 26.61 -0.59 -3.80
C ARG A 69 25.48 -0.08 -4.73
N PRO A 70 25.22 -0.70 -5.90
CA PRO A 70 24.10 -0.31 -6.77
C PRO A 70 22.72 -0.79 -6.27
N VAL A 71 22.61 -1.95 -5.63
CA VAL A 71 21.32 -2.44 -5.07
C VAL A 71 20.80 -1.50 -3.98
N ALA A 72 21.68 -0.88 -3.18
CA ALA A 72 21.29 0.13 -2.21
C ALA A 72 20.65 1.38 -2.85
N ALA A 73 21.04 1.73 -4.07
CA ALA A 73 20.44 2.84 -4.83
C ALA A 73 19.09 2.46 -5.47
N VAL A 74 18.98 1.25 -6.03
CA VAL A 74 17.75 0.76 -6.70
C VAL A 74 16.62 0.43 -5.70
N ALA A 75 16.95 0.03 -4.48
CA ALA A 75 15.98 -0.38 -3.46
C ALA A 75 14.92 0.70 -3.13
N VAL A 76 15.24 1.98 -3.33
CA VAL A 76 14.32 3.09 -3.10
C VAL A 76 13.19 3.13 -4.15
N GLY A 77 13.44 2.71 -5.39
CA GLY A 77 12.44 2.70 -6.47
C GLY A 77 11.52 1.47 -6.47
N THR A 78 12.05 0.29 -6.12
CA THR A 78 11.28 -0.97 -6.16
C THR A 78 10.17 -1.06 -5.11
N VAL A 79 10.29 -0.35 -3.99
CA VAL A 79 9.27 -0.33 -2.93
C VAL A 79 7.98 0.35 -3.42
N ALA A 80 8.09 1.44 -4.17
CA ALA A 80 6.93 2.17 -4.70
C ALA A 80 6.19 1.36 -5.78
N GLY A 81 6.93 0.75 -6.71
CA GLY A 81 6.35 -0.12 -7.75
C GLY A 81 5.68 -1.38 -7.17
N GLY A 82 6.31 -2.03 -6.18
CA GLY A 82 5.71 -3.16 -5.47
C GLY A 82 4.42 -2.79 -4.73
N ALA A 83 4.36 -1.59 -4.13
CA ALA A 83 3.16 -1.09 -3.47
C ALA A 83 1.99 -0.86 -4.44
N LEU A 84 2.24 -0.35 -5.65
CA LEU A 84 1.20 -0.19 -6.69
C LEU A 84 0.56 -1.52 -7.09
N VAL A 85 1.39 -2.55 -7.30
CA VAL A 85 0.90 -3.89 -7.66
C VAL A 85 -0.03 -4.43 -6.56
N LEU A 86 0.36 -4.29 -5.28
CA LEU A 86 -0.47 -4.69 -4.15
C LEU A 86 -1.78 -3.90 -4.06
N VAL A 87 -1.75 -2.58 -4.27
CA VAL A 87 -2.95 -1.74 -4.30
C VAL A 87 -3.89 -2.14 -5.43
N GLY A 88 -3.36 -2.36 -6.64
CA GLY A 88 -4.13 -2.83 -7.80
C GLY A 88 -4.78 -4.19 -7.57
N MET A 89 -4.06 -5.12 -6.95
CA MET A 89 -4.61 -6.42 -6.56
C MET A 89 -5.73 -6.30 -5.51
N ARG A 90 -5.59 -5.39 -4.53
CA ARG A 90 -6.62 -5.13 -3.51
C ARG A 90 -7.88 -4.48 -4.10
N ARG A 91 -7.72 -3.55 -5.05
CA ARG A 91 -8.84 -2.91 -5.77
C ARG A 91 -9.66 -3.92 -6.58
N ARG A 92 -9.00 -4.86 -7.27
CA ARG A 92 -9.66 -5.94 -8.03
C ARG A 92 -10.40 -6.96 -7.14
N ARG A 93 -9.99 -7.09 -5.88
CA ARG A 93 -10.62 -8.00 -4.89
C ARG A 93 -11.76 -7.38 -4.09
N ARG A 94 -12.16 -6.12 -4.34
CA ARG A 94 -13.44 -5.60 -3.83
C ARG A 94 -14.56 -5.98 -4.82
N PRO A 95 -15.33 -7.08 -4.59
CA PRO A 95 -16.65 -7.17 -5.16
C PRO A 95 -17.47 -6.01 -4.58
N THR A 96 -18.29 -5.41 -5.41
CA THR A 96 -19.18 -4.28 -5.15
C THR A 96 -20.09 -4.55 -3.94
N GLY A 97 -19.57 -4.33 -2.72
CA GLY A 97 -20.30 -4.46 -1.45
C GLY A 97 -21.39 -3.39 -1.26
N LEU A 98 -21.41 -2.38 -2.13
CA LEU A 98 -22.46 -1.37 -2.22
C LEU A 98 -23.86 -1.97 -2.45
N ARG A 99 -23.96 -3.15 -3.09
CA ARG A 99 -25.25 -3.84 -3.26
C ARG A 99 -25.77 -4.44 -1.95
N ALA A 100 -24.88 -4.99 -1.12
CA ALA A 100 -25.25 -5.59 0.17
C ALA A 100 -25.61 -4.53 1.22
N THR A 101 -24.96 -3.37 1.18
CA THR A 101 -25.34 -2.22 2.04
C THR A 101 -26.61 -1.53 1.56
N ALA A 102 -26.84 -1.43 0.24
CA ALA A 102 -28.09 -0.92 -0.32
C ALA A 102 -29.30 -1.81 0.03
N GLU A 103 -29.17 -3.15 -0.08
CA GLU A 103 -30.23 -4.08 0.34
C GLU A 103 -30.53 -3.98 1.84
N ASN A 104 -29.52 -3.71 2.68
CA ASN A 104 -29.71 -3.56 4.12
C ASN A 104 -30.41 -2.26 4.54
N VAL A 105 -30.25 -1.18 3.77
CA VAL A 105 -30.98 0.07 4.00
C VAL A 105 -32.39 -0.01 3.41
N LEU A 106 -32.54 -0.64 2.23
CA LEU A 106 -33.83 -0.81 1.56
C LEU A 106 -34.82 -1.64 2.39
N LYS A 107 -34.33 -2.68 3.09
CA LYS A 107 -35.15 -3.49 4.01
C LYS A 107 -35.51 -2.79 5.33
N THR A 108 -34.85 -1.68 5.65
CA THR A 108 -35.15 -0.90 6.87
C THR A 108 -36.20 0.20 6.59
N VAL A 109 -36.33 0.63 5.34
CA VAL A 109 -37.21 1.75 4.94
C VAL A 109 -38.59 1.28 4.45
N ARG A 110 -38.79 -0.02 4.20
CA ARG A 110 -40.09 -0.58 3.82
C ARG A 110 -40.65 -1.48 4.94
N PRO A 111 -41.53 -0.95 5.81
CA PRO A 111 -42.36 -1.79 6.66
C PRO A 111 -43.56 -2.32 5.84
N ASP A 112 -44.02 -3.52 6.18
CA ASP A 112 -45.28 -4.10 5.71
C ASP A 112 -46.51 -3.30 6.18
#